data_AF-A0A8H5MLF5-F1
#
_entry.id   AF-A0A8H5MLF5-F1
#
_cell.length_a   1.000
_cell.length_b   1.000
_cell.length_c   1.000
_cell.angle_alpha   90.00
_cell.angle_beta   90.00
_cell.angle_gamma   90.00
#
_symmetry.space_group_name_H-M   'P 1'
#
loop_
_entity.id
_entity.type
_entity.pdbx_description
1 polymer ?
#
loop_
_entity_poly.entity_id
_entity_poly.type
_entity_poly.pdbx_seq_one_letter_code
_entity_poly.pdbx_strand_id
1 'polypeptide(L)'
;MQACFLLSTLAGSDGDSTQETICSAMASRIAQVTGLPHKLSHDPLQREIELRVWSSIYMLDVWNTTGRNIKPTILFDPNWPWPAEERVFDSMRYGDANGNKALLDKSMTPSSSVWGHMIPLTYIKSKIHDLNCSLRELPELGSQAMQSIEELSTELSLWVAKLPPRLLENEQNIAYFASIGRGRVFVALHVGQDLELFHLR
;
A
#
# COMPACT_ATOMS: atom_id res chain seq x y z
N MET A 1 0.62 17.98 -0.20
CA MET A 1 0.69 16.50 -0.09
C MET A 1 -0.46 15.83 -0.83
N GLN A 2 -1.71 15.85 -0.34
CA GLN A 2 -2.86 15.19 -0.98
C GLN A 2 -3.11 15.65 -2.43
N ALA A 3 -2.98 16.95 -2.72
CA ALA A 3 -3.09 17.45 -4.09
C ALA A 3 -2.03 16.87 -5.03
N CYS A 4 -0.77 16.78 -4.59
CA CYS A 4 0.32 16.17 -5.36
C CYS A 4 0.07 14.67 -5.60
N PHE A 5 -0.42 13.96 -4.58
CA PHE A 5 -0.82 12.56 -4.73
C PHE A 5 -1.92 12.39 -5.79
N LEU A 6 -2.99 13.19 -5.74
CA LEU A 6 -4.08 13.13 -6.72
C LEU A 6 -3.59 13.45 -8.15
N LEU A 7 -2.78 14.49 -8.30
CA LEU A 7 -2.18 14.86 -9.59
C LEU A 7 -1.28 13.75 -10.15
N SER A 8 -0.55 13.04 -9.28
CA SER A 8 0.25 11.89 -9.70
C SER A 8 -0.63 10.75 -10.21
N THR A 9 -1.69 10.40 -9.48
CA THR A 9 -2.62 9.33 -9.91
C THR A 9 -3.35 9.67 -11.22
N LEU A 10 -3.68 10.94 -11.45
CA LEU A 10 -4.29 11.41 -12.69
C LEU A 10 -3.30 11.37 -13.86
N ALA A 11 -2.08 11.86 -13.66
CA ALA A 11 -1.03 11.80 -14.67
C ALA A 11 -0.70 10.34 -15.06
N GLY A 12 -0.69 9.42 -14.10
CA GLY A 12 -0.54 7.99 -14.36
C GLY A 12 -1.67 7.42 -15.22
N SER A 13 -2.93 7.82 -15.00
CA SER A 13 -4.04 7.38 -15.85
C SER A 13 -3.99 7.97 -17.27
N ASP A 14 -3.38 9.14 -17.43
CA ASP A 14 -3.22 9.81 -18.72
C ASP A 14 -1.94 9.38 -19.46
N GLY A 15 -1.08 8.56 -18.83
CA GLY A 15 0.21 8.11 -19.37
C GLY A 15 1.32 9.17 -19.32
N ASP A 16 1.11 10.29 -18.62
CA ASP A 16 2.15 11.30 -18.40
C ASP A 16 3.11 10.87 -17.29
N SER A 17 4.12 10.09 -17.69
CA SER A 17 5.15 9.59 -16.79
C SER A 17 5.99 10.68 -16.12
N THR A 18 6.09 11.89 -16.70
CA THR A 18 6.91 12.97 -16.16
C THR A 18 6.18 13.65 -15.02
N GLN A 19 4.94 14.08 -15.27
CA GLN A 19 4.10 14.70 -14.25
C GLN A 19 3.83 13.74 -13.09
N GLU A 20 3.57 12.46 -13.39
CA GLU A 20 3.37 11.43 -12.38
C GLU A 20 4.55 11.37 -11.39
N THR A 21 5.78 11.35 -11.90
CA THR A 21 7.01 11.22 -11.09
C THR A 21 7.29 12.45 -10.26
N ILE A 22 7.15 13.64 -10.86
CA ILE A 22 7.40 14.90 -10.15
C ILE A 22 6.38 15.02 -9.00
N CYS A 23 5.11 14.73 -9.28
CA CYS A 23 4.04 14.83 -8.30
C CYS A 23 4.15 13.77 -7.20
N SER A 24 4.51 12.51 -7.52
CA SER A 24 4.73 11.47 -6.50
C SER A 24 5.92 11.81 -5.61
N ALA A 25 7.05 12.23 -6.19
CA ALA A 25 8.25 12.62 -5.44
C ALA A 25 7.98 13.81 -4.49
N MET A 26 7.22 14.81 -4.96
CA MET A 26 6.78 15.92 -4.10
C MET A 26 5.88 15.44 -2.97
N ALA A 27 4.92 14.55 -3.24
CA ALA A 27 4.05 13.99 -2.20
C ALA A 27 4.86 13.25 -1.13
N SER A 28 5.76 12.34 -1.54
CA SER A 28 6.68 11.62 -0.65
C SER A 28 7.52 12.57 0.19
N ARG A 29 8.12 13.58 -0.45
CA ARG A 29 9.00 14.52 0.26
C ARG A 29 8.26 15.40 1.25
N ILE A 30 7.08 15.91 0.89
CA ILE A 30 6.24 16.69 1.81
C ILE A 30 5.87 15.82 3.02
N ALA A 31 5.44 14.58 2.80
CA ALA A 31 5.08 13.66 3.87
C ALA A 31 6.24 13.44 4.88
N GLN A 32 7.44 13.17 4.36
CA GLN A 32 8.65 13.03 5.17
C GLN A 32 8.99 14.29 5.97
N VAL A 33 8.93 15.47 5.34
CA VAL A 33 9.24 16.76 6.01
C VAL A 33 8.20 17.11 7.07
N THR A 34 6.93 16.79 6.84
CA THR A 34 5.88 16.94 7.87
C THR A 34 6.03 15.95 9.03
N GLY A 35 6.87 14.93 8.86
CA GLY A 35 7.18 13.95 9.90
C GLY A 35 6.19 12.79 9.98
N LEU A 36 5.39 12.55 8.95
CA LEU A 36 4.52 11.36 8.90
C LEU A 36 5.37 10.08 8.74
N PRO A 37 4.92 8.95 9.33
CA PRO A 37 3.76 8.79 10.21
C PRO A 37 4.11 9.03 11.70
N HIS A 38 5.30 9.56 12.01
CA HIS A 38 5.79 9.71 13.39
C HIS A 38 5.14 10.88 14.15
N LYS A 39 4.72 11.92 13.44
CA LYS A 39 4.03 13.09 13.98
C LYS A 39 2.59 13.13 13.48
N LEU A 40 1.69 12.52 14.24
CA LEU A 40 0.26 12.47 13.93
C LEU A 40 -0.51 13.47 14.79
N SER A 41 -1.64 13.92 14.27
CA SER A 41 -2.60 14.75 14.99
C SER A 41 -3.17 14.05 16.23
N HIS A 42 -3.61 14.84 17.21
CA HIS A 42 -4.33 14.35 18.39
C HIS A 42 -5.81 14.11 18.11
N ASP A 43 -6.38 14.78 17.11
CA ASP A 43 -7.77 14.53 16.69
C ASP A 43 -7.85 13.15 15.99
N PRO A 44 -8.73 12.23 16.44
CA PRO A 44 -8.78 10.87 15.91
C PRO A 44 -9.06 10.80 14.41
N LEU A 45 -9.97 11.64 13.91
CA LEU A 45 -10.32 11.67 12.49
C LEU A 45 -9.13 12.19 11.66
N GLN A 46 -8.54 13.32 12.07
CA GLN A 46 -7.37 13.89 11.39
C GLN A 46 -6.18 12.93 11.39
N ARG A 47 -5.92 12.27 12.52
CA ARG A 47 -4.89 11.23 12.62
C ARG A 47 -5.12 10.10 11.63
N GLU A 48 -6.36 9.60 11.53
CA GLU A 48 -6.69 8.52 10.61
C GLU A 48 -6.58 8.97 9.13
N ILE A 49 -6.91 10.23 8.83
CA ILE A 49 -6.66 10.82 7.50
C ILE A 49 -5.17 10.85 7.19
N GLU A 50 -4.33 11.30 8.14
CA GLU A 50 -2.88 11.35 7.98
C GLU A 50 -2.27 9.96 7.76
N LEU A 51 -2.74 8.94 8.48
CA LEU A 51 -2.34 7.54 8.29
C LEU A 51 -2.67 7.04 6.90
N ARG A 52 -3.92 7.22 6.45
CA ARG A 52 -4.35 6.79 5.11
C ARG A 52 -3.57 7.51 4.01
N VAL A 53 -3.30 8.79 4.18
CA VAL A 53 -2.49 9.56 3.22
C VAL A 53 -1.05 9.03 3.21
N TRP A 54 -0.45 8.78 4.38
CA TRP A 54 0.88 8.19 4.47
C TRP A 54 0.94 6.83 3.77
N SER A 55 0.02 5.91 4.09
CA SER A 55 -0.06 4.59 3.48
C SER A 55 -0.25 4.68 1.96
N SER A 56 -1.08 5.62 1.47
CA SER A 56 -1.27 5.85 0.03
C SER A 56 0.01 6.29 -0.65
N ILE A 57 0.76 7.21 -0.04
CA ILE A 57 2.01 7.74 -0.58
C ILE A 57 3.09 6.68 -0.57
N TYR A 58 3.20 5.89 0.50
CA TYR A 58 4.12 4.74 0.55
C TYR A 58 3.84 3.75 -0.58
N MET A 59 2.59 3.35 -0.78
CA MET A 59 2.23 2.43 -1.86
C MET A 59 2.54 3.00 -3.23
N LEU A 60 2.18 4.26 -3.47
CA LEU A 60 2.48 4.94 -4.73
C LEU A 60 3.99 5.05 -4.99
N ASP A 61 4.78 5.39 -3.97
CA ASP A 61 6.24 5.48 -4.08
C ASP A 61 6.84 4.14 -4.51
N VAL A 62 6.47 3.05 -3.84
CA VAL A 62 6.93 1.70 -4.20
C VAL A 62 6.44 1.31 -5.60
N TRP A 63 5.15 1.46 -5.90
CA TRP A 63 4.60 1.04 -7.21
C TRP A 63 5.23 1.80 -8.38
N ASN A 64 5.45 3.11 -8.24
CA ASN A 64 6.05 3.92 -9.29
C ASN A 64 7.54 3.65 -9.47
N THR A 65 8.28 3.50 -8.37
CA THR A 65 9.74 3.31 -8.43
C THR A 65 10.11 1.90 -8.92
N THR A 66 9.45 0.87 -8.39
CA THR A 66 9.66 -0.51 -8.85
C THR A 66 9.31 -0.71 -10.33
N GLY A 67 8.23 -0.07 -10.82
CA GLY A 67 7.86 -0.09 -12.24
C GLY A 67 8.88 0.60 -13.17
N ARG A 68 9.79 1.41 -12.62
CA ARG A 68 10.79 2.19 -13.36
C ARG A 68 12.23 1.72 -13.12
N ASN A 69 12.41 0.62 -12.39
CA ASN A 69 13.72 0.16 -11.92
C ASN A 69 14.48 1.21 -11.10
N ILE A 70 13.77 1.95 -10.25
CA ILE A 70 14.33 2.92 -9.31
C ILE A 70 14.07 2.38 -7.90
N LYS A 71 14.99 2.66 -6.98
CA LYS A 71 14.81 2.29 -5.57
C LYS A 71 13.72 3.16 -4.92
N PRO A 72 12.77 2.58 -4.17
CA PRO A 72 11.79 3.35 -3.39
C PRO A 72 12.47 4.34 -2.44
N THR A 73 11.88 5.52 -2.30
CA THR A 73 12.38 6.58 -1.40
C THR A 73 11.86 6.41 0.03
N ILE A 74 10.76 5.68 0.18
CA ILE A 74 10.14 5.37 1.47
C ILE A 74 10.39 3.89 1.78
N LEU A 75 11.11 3.63 2.88
CA LEU A 75 11.32 2.28 3.39
C LEU A 75 10.18 1.90 4.35
N PHE A 76 9.67 0.68 4.19
CA PHE A 76 8.67 0.15 5.11
C PHE A 76 9.22 -0.01 6.53
N ASP A 77 8.42 0.36 7.53
CA ASP A 77 8.68 0.07 8.94
C ASP A 77 7.47 -0.67 9.52
N PRO A 78 7.66 -1.90 10.05
CA PRO A 78 6.58 -2.70 10.62
C PRO A 78 5.96 -2.08 11.88
N ASN A 79 6.63 -1.11 12.51
CA ASN A 79 6.11 -0.41 13.69
C ASN A 79 5.18 0.75 13.34
N TRP A 80 4.95 1.03 12.05
CA TRP A 80 4.02 2.06 11.66
C TRP A 80 2.60 1.75 12.15
N PRO A 81 1.88 2.78 12.63
CA PRO A 81 0.45 2.66 12.91
C PRO A 81 -0.33 2.27 11.66
N TRP A 82 -1.26 1.32 11.82
CA TRP A 82 -2.11 0.81 10.75
C TRP A 82 -3.38 1.63 10.60
N PRO A 83 -3.82 1.96 9.37
CA PRO A 83 -5.13 2.52 9.15
C PRO A 83 -6.22 1.60 9.71
N ALA A 84 -7.23 2.22 10.32
CA ALA A 84 -8.39 1.53 10.86
C ALA A 84 -9.20 0.78 9.78
N GLU A 85 -10.06 -0.14 10.21
CA GLU A 85 -11.10 -0.69 9.34
C GLU A 85 -11.94 0.44 8.74
N GLU A 86 -12.28 0.34 7.46
CA GLU A 86 -12.93 1.43 6.75
C GLU A 86 -14.33 1.75 7.29
N ARG A 87 -15.04 0.78 7.87
CA ARG A 87 -16.35 1.05 8.52
C ARG A 87 -16.19 1.91 9.76
N VAL A 88 -15.12 1.69 10.51
CA VAL A 88 -14.79 2.51 11.69
C VAL A 88 -14.44 3.92 11.21
N PHE A 89 -13.62 4.07 10.18
CA PHE A 89 -13.32 5.36 9.57
C PHE A 89 -14.57 6.11 9.07
N ASP A 90 -15.47 5.44 8.35
CA ASP A 90 -16.71 6.04 7.83
C ASP A 90 -17.64 6.54 8.96
N SER A 91 -17.53 5.96 10.15
CA SER A 91 -18.29 6.36 11.34
C SER A 91 -17.68 7.55 12.10
N MET A 92 -16.41 7.90 11.84
CA MET A 92 -15.71 8.98 12.55
C MET A 92 -16.28 10.35 12.21
N ARG A 93 -16.28 11.26 13.19
CA ARG A 93 -16.73 12.65 13.02
C ARG A 93 -15.71 13.61 13.62
N TYR A 94 -15.61 14.80 13.04
CA TYR A 94 -14.70 15.84 13.52
C TYR A 94 -15.08 16.27 14.95
N GLY A 95 -14.09 16.38 15.84
CA GLY A 95 -14.31 16.77 17.23
C GLY A 95 -14.89 15.67 18.14
N ASP A 96 -15.12 14.46 17.62
CA ASP A 96 -15.54 13.31 18.43
C ASP A 96 -14.33 12.64 19.09
N ALA A 97 -13.68 13.35 20.02
CA ALA A 97 -12.53 12.86 20.77
C ALA A 97 -12.90 11.69 21.73
N ASN A 98 -14.20 11.50 22.00
CA ASN A 98 -14.74 10.48 22.90
C ASN A 98 -15.39 9.29 22.17
N GLY A 99 -15.47 9.34 20.84
CA GLY A 99 -15.86 8.21 20.01
C GLY A 99 -15.03 6.99 20.40
N ASN A 100 -15.67 5.82 20.45
CA ASN A 100 -15.23 4.62 21.16
C ASN A 100 -13.77 4.22 20.82
N LYS A 101 -12.79 4.81 21.52
CA LYS A 101 -11.35 4.66 21.28
C LYS A 101 -10.92 3.20 21.29
N ALA A 102 -11.57 2.39 22.12
CA ALA A 102 -11.36 0.95 22.17
C ALA A 102 -11.75 0.22 20.87
N LEU A 103 -12.79 0.69 20.15
CA LEU A 103 -13.13 0.16 18.82
C LEU A 103 -12.11 0.61 17.78
N LEU A 104 -11.65 1.87 17.85
CA LEU A 104 -10.61 2.38 16.96
C LEU A 104 -9.32 1.58 17.12
N ASP A 105 -8.78 1.47 18.34
CA ASP A 105 -7.53 0.76 18.61
C ASP A 105 -7.62 -0.72 18.20
N LYS A 106 -8.77 -1.37 18.39
CA LYS A 106 -9.01 -2.76 17.93
C LYS A 106 -9.08 -2.89 16.41
N SER A 107 -9.48 -1.84 15.70
CA SER A 107 -9.62 -1.85 14.24
C SER A 107 -8.34 -1.48 13.50
N MET A 108 -7.33 -0.96 14.21
CA MET A 108 -6.02 -0.59 13.67
C MET A 108 -5.07 -1.78 13.69
N THR A 109 -5.43 -2.86 12.99
CA THR A 109 -4.61 -4.07 12.90
C THR A 109 -4.33 -4.45 11.45
N PRO A 110 -3.24 -5.17 11.17
CA PRO A 110 -2.92 -5.63 9.82
C PRO A 110 -3.97 -6.56 9.18
N SER A 111 -4.90 -7.11 9.96
CA SER A 111 -5.89 -8.09 9.46
C SER A 111 -7.32 -7.55 9.37
N SER A 112 -7.57 -6.33 9.82
CA SER A 112 -8.92 -5.77 9.97
C SER A 112 -9.37 -4.87 8.83
N SER A 113 -8.46 -4.44 7.94
CA SER A 113 -8.74 -3.46 6.89
C SER A 113 -8.14 -3.87 5.55
N VAL A 114 -8.62 -3.29 4.46
CA VAL A 114 -8.02 -3.50 3.13
C VAL A 114 -6.58 -3.00 3.11
N TRP A 115 -6.28 -1.93 3.87
CA TRP A 115 -4.92 -1.43 4.08
C TRP A 115 -3.99 -2.46 4.70
N GLY A 116 -4.51 -3.23 5.65
CA GLY A 116 -3.81 -4.34 6.28
C GLY A 116 -3.34 -5.41 5.28
N HIS A 117 -3.96 -5.50 4.11
CA HIS A 117 -3.53 -6.38 3.02
C HIS A 117 -2.70 -5.68 1.95
N MET A 118 -3.06 -4.44 1.57
CA MET A 118 -2.34 -3.70 0.52
C MET A 118 -0.92 -3.28 0.94
N ILE A 119 -0.72 -2.87 2.19
CA ILE A 119 0.59 -2.41 2.67
C ILE A 119 1.60 -3.57 2.72
N PRO A 120 1.28 -4.77 3.28
CA PRO A 120 2.18 -5.91 3.20
C PRO A 120 2.44 -6.39 1.78
N LEU A 121 1.42 -6.40 0.91
CA LEU A 121 1.62 -6.74 -0.50
C LEU A 121 2.63 -5.81 -1.18
N THR A 122 2.50 -4.50 -0.92
CA THR A 122 3.43 -3.49 -1.40
C THR A 122 4.84 -3.74 -0.88
N TYR A 123 4.99 -4.18 0.36
CA TYR A 123 6.30 -4.53 0.92
C TYR A 123 6.90 -5.79 0.26
N ILE A 124 6.10 -6.83 0.03
CA ILE A 124 6.52 -8.03 -0.72
C ILE A 124 7.03 -7.62 -2.11
N LYS A 125 6.30 -6.76 -2.80
CA LYS A 125 6.71 -6.19 -4.11
C LYS A 125 8.05 -5.47 -4.06
N SER A 126 8.29 -4.66 -3.03
CA SER A 126 9.60 -4.00 -2.86
C SER A 126 10.73 -5.02 -2.75
N LYS A 127 10.53 -6.13 -2.03
CA LYS A 127 11.55 -7.18 -1.88
C LYS A 127 11.79 -7.95 -3.17
N ILE A 128 10.74 -8.24 -3.94
CA ILE A 128 10.87 -8.84 -5.28
C ILE A 128 11.70 -7.92 -6.17
N HIS A 129 11.43 -6.61 -6.14
CA HIS A 129 12.19 -5.63 -6.90
C HIS A 129 13.67 -5.58 -6.48
N ASP A 130 13.95 -5.53 -5.18
CA ASP A 130 15.32 -5.52 -4.64
C ASP A 130 16.11 -6.78 -5.05
N LEU A 131 15.46 -7.95 -5.03
CA LEU A 131 16.04 -9.21 -5.50
C LEU A 131 16.36 -9.16 -7.00
N ASN A 132 15.42 -8.67 -7.82
CA ASN A 132 15.61 -8.52 -9.26
C ASN A 132 16.77 -7.57 -9.61
N CYS A 133 16.91 -6.46 -8.86
CA CYS A 133 18.05 -5.55 -9.01
C CYS A 133 19.37 -6.24 -8.61
N SER A 134 19.38 -6.95 -7.49
CA SER A 134 20.59 -7.65 -7.00
C SER A 134 21.06 -8.72 -7.99
N LEU A 135 20.14 -9.48 -8.58
CA LEU A 135 20.44 -10.49 -9.60
C LEU A 135 20.97 -9.90 -10.91
N ARG A 136 20.51 -8.70 -11.28
CA ARG A 136 21.03 -7.99 -12.46
C ARG A 136 22.45 -7.50 -12.23
N GLU A 137 22.76 -7.04 -11.02
CA GLU A 137 24.08 -6.52 -10.66
C GLU A 137 25.10 -7.64 -10.40
N LEU A 138 24.68 -8.76 -9.79
CA LEU A 138 25.53 -9.87 -9.38
C LEU A 138 24.90 -11.23 -9.75
N PRO A 139 24.99 -11.65 -11.02
CA PRO A 139 24.39 -12.91 -11.50
C PRO A 139 24.91 -14.17 -10.79
N GLU A 140 26.12 -14.12 -10.23
CA GLU A 140 26.75 -15.20 -9.46
C GLU A 140 26.01 -15.53 -8.15
N LEU A 141 25.08 -14.68 -7.70
CA LEU A 141 24.23 -14.94 -6.53
C LEU A 141 23.13 -15.98 -6.78
N GLY A 142 23.06 -16.59 -7.97
CA GLY A 142 21.97 -17.48 -8.39
C GLY A 142 21.55 -18.56 -7.37
N SER A 143 22.48 -19.15 -6.62
CA SER A 143 22.14 -20.15 -5.59
C SER A 143 21.50 -19.55 -4.33
N GLN A 144 21.95 -18.36 -3.89
CA GLN A 144 21.34 -17.61 -2.77
C GLN A 144 20.01 -16.98 -3.20
N ALA A 145 19.90 -16.62 -4.48
CA ALA A 145 18.69 -16.09 -5.06
C ALA A 145 17.57 -17.13 -5.11
N MET A 146 17.87 -18.40 -5.38
CA MET A 146 16.86 -19.47 -5.33
C MET A 146 16.17 -19.57 -3.97
N GLN A 147 16.94 -19.48 -2.88
CA GLN A 147 16.38 -19.46 -1.53
C GLN A 147 15.50 -18.21 -1.31
N SER A 148 15.96 -17.04 -1.73
CA SER A 148 15.20 -15.79 -1.61
C SER A 148 13.90 -15.81 -2.43
N ILE A 149 13.92 -16.43 -3.62
CA ILE A 149 12.74 -16.65 -4.46
C ILE A 149 11.74 -17.57 -3.74
N GLU A 150 12.21 -18.67 -3.15
CA GLU A 150 11.36 -19.61 -2.41
C GLU A 150 10.73 -18.95 -1.17
N GLU A 151 11.49 -18.15 -0.43
CA GLU A 151 11.02 -17.38 0.72
C GLU A 151 9.94 -16.37 0.30
N LEU A 152 10.17 -15.58 -0.75
CA LEU A 152 9.19 -14.62 -1.27
C LEU A 152 7.93 -15.29 -1.84
N SER A 153 8.08 -16.42 -2.53
CA SER A 153 6.97 -17.22 -3.03
C SER A 153 6.11 -17.77 -1.89
N THR A 154 6.75 -18.25 -0.82
CA THR A 154 6.07 -18.72 0.39
C THR A 154 5.34 -17.58 1.08
N GLU A 155 5.98 -16.41 1.22
CA GLU A 155 5.37 -15.25 1.84
C GLU A 155 4.15 -14.74 1.07
N LEU A 156 4.25 -14.65 -0.27
CA LEU A 156 3.12 -14.29 -1.13
C LEU A 156 1.98 -15.31 -1.00
N SER A 157 2.29 -16.60 -1.01
CA SER A 157 1.30 -17.67 -0.83
C SER A 157 0.59 -17.59 0.53
N LEU A 158 1.34 -17.33 1.60
CA LEU A 158 0.80 -17.12 2.95
C LEU A 158 -0.05 -15.85 3.03
N TRP A 159 0.33 -14.80 2.32
CA TRP A 159 -0.46 -13.57 2.24
C TRP A 159 -1.80 -13.83 1.53
N VAL A 160 -1.80 -14.54 0.40
CA VAL A 160 -3.03 -14.95 -0.31
C VAL A 160 -3.93 -15.79 0.58
N ALA A 161 -3.36 -16.77 1.30
CA ALA A 161 -4.13 -17.64 2.20
C ALA A 161 -4.76 -16.90 3.39
N LYS A 162 -4.22 -15.72 3.76
CA LYS A 162 -4.74 -14.86 4.82
C LYS A 162 -5.78 -13.86 4.34
N LEU A 163 -6.05 -13.77 3.03
CA LEU A 163 -7.07 -12.86 2.52
C LEU A 163 -8.45 -13.29 3.03
N PRO A 164 -9.22 -12.37 3.63
CA PRO A 164 -10.61 -12.61 3.96
C PRO A 164 -11.39 -13.06 2.72
N PRO A 165 -12.40 -13.95 2.84
CA PRO A 165 -13.20 -14.40 1.70
C PRO A 165 -13.81 -13.27 0.87
N ARG A 166 -14.10 -12.13 1.51
CA ARG A 166 -14.59 -10.91 0.84
C ARG A 166 -13.54 -10.22 -0.03
N LEU A 167 -12.25 -10.38 0.23
CA LEU A 167 -11.15 -9.77 -0.53
C LEU A 167 -10.53 -10.70 -1.57
N LEU A 168 -11.10 -11.88 -1.78
CA LEU A 168 -10.71 -12.77 -2.87
C LEU A 168 -11.31 -12.28 -4.20
N GLU A 169 -10.54 -12.41 -5.27
CA GLU A 169 -11.01 -12.06 -6.60
C GLU A 169 -12.06 -13.08 -7.07
N ASN A 170 -13.30 -12.62 -7.19
CA ASN A 170 -14.39 -13.35 -7.83
C ASN A 170 -15.49 -12.36 -8.23
N GLU A 171 -16.36 -12.77 -9.16
CA GLU A 171 -17.43 -11.93 -9.71
C GLU A 171 -18.35 -11.36 -8.61
N GLN A 172 -18.63 -12.14 -7.57
CA GLN A 172 -19.52 -11.72 -6.48
C GLN A 172 -18.90 -10.59 -5.65
N ASN A 173 -17.60 -10.68 -5.33
CA ASN A 173 -16.88 -9.66 -4.60
C ASN A 173 -16.64 -8.40 -5.44
N ILE A 174 -16.33 -8.55 -6.73
CA ILE A 174 -16.23 -7.43 -7.67
C ILE A 174 -17.55 -6.65 -7.70
N ALA A 175 -18.68 -7.33 -7.90
CA ALA A 175 -20.00 -6.72 -7.92
C ALA A 175 -20.34 -6.04 -6.58
N TYR A 176 -20.01 -6.68 -5.46
CA TYR A 176 -20.21 -6.12 -4.13
C TYR A 176 -19.42 -4.82 -3.93
N PHE A 177 -18.10 -4.82 -4.17
CA PHE A 177 -17.28 -3.62 -3.99
C PHE A 177 -17.65 -2.51 -4.96
N ALA A 178 -18.07 -2.84 -6.18
CA ALA A 178 -18.64 -1.86 -7.11
C ALA A 178 -19.92 -1.22 -6.55
N SER A 179 -20.85 -2.01 -5.99
CA SER A 179 -22.13 -1.52 -5.46
C SER A 179 -21.99 -0.56 -4.27
N ILE A 180 -20.92 -0.69 -3.48
CA ILE A 180 -20.65 0.17 -2.32
C ILE A 180 -19.64 1.30 -2.62
N GLY A 181 -19.35 1.56 -3.91
CA GLY A 181 -18.46 2.65 -4.33
C GLY A 181 -16.97 2.41 -4.07
N ARG A 182 -16.55 1.16 -3.84
CA ARG A 182 -15.18 0.77 -3.47
C ARG A 182 -14.49 -0.12 -4.49
N GLY A 183 -15.10 -0.31 -5.68
CA GLY A 183 -14.56 -1.14 -6.75
C GLY A 183 -13.12 -0.76 -7.14
N ARG A 184 -12.78 0.54 -7.15
CA ARG A 184 -11.42 1.01 -7.50
C ARG A 184 -10.35 0.50 -6.53
N VAL A 185 -10.63 0.48 -5.23
CA VAL A 185 -9.68 0.02 -4.20
C VAL A 185 -9.53 -1.51 -4.28
N PHE A 186 -10.64 -2.22 -4.52
CA PHE A 186 -10.63 -3.67 -4.72
C PHE A 186 -9.84 -4.08 -5.97
N VAL A 187 -10.07 -3.40 -7.10
CA VAL A 187 -9.31 -3.64 -8.34
C VAL A 187 -7.84 -3.31 -8.16
N ALA A 188 -7.49 -2.22 -7.47
CA ALA A 188 -6.08 -1.87 -7.22
C ALA A 188 -5.34 -2.97 -6.42
N LEU A 189 -6.02 -3.61 -5.46
CA LEU A 189 -5.48 -4.75 -4.72
C LEU A 189 -5.13 -5.92 -5.66
N HIS A 190 -6.00 -6.25 -6.62
CA HIS A 190 -5.83 -7.40 -7.52
C HIS A 190 -4.95 -7.11 -8.74
N VAL A 191 -5.01 -5.92 -9.33
CA VAL A 191 -4.08 -5.51 -10.40
C VAL A 191 -2.63 -5.51 -9.87
N GLY A 192 -2.43 -5.14 -8.60
CA GLY A 192 -1.15 -5.26 -7.92
C GLY A 192 -0.70 -6.71 -7.70
N GLN A 193 -1.61 -7.70 -7.64
CA GLN A 193 -1.27 -9.13 -7.58
C GLN A 193 -0.92 -9.69 -8.96
N ASP A 194 -1.73 -9.37 -9.98
CA ASP A 194 -1.60 -9.95 -11.33
C ASP A 194 -0.32 -9.53 -12.03
N LEU A 195 0.11 -8.28 -11.86
CA LEU A 195 1.37 -7.80 -12.44
C LEU A 195 2.59 -8.57 -11.91
N GLU A 196 2.54 -9.06 -10.67
CA GLU A 196 3.66 -9.74 -10.00
C GLU A 196 3.78 -11.21 -10.42
N LEU A 197 2.66 -11.88 -10.73
CA LEU A 197 2.66 -13.25 -11.27
C LEU A 197 3.31 -13.35 -12.66
N PHE A 198 3.32 -12.25 -13.43
CA PHE A 198 4.02 -12.17 -14.72
C PHE A 198 5.54 -11.99 -14.58
N HIS A 199 6.02 -11.42 -13.47
CA HIS A 199 7.45 -11.18 -13.25
C HIS A 199 8.18 -12.33 -12.53
N LEU A 200 7.42 -13.30 -11.99
CA LEU A 200 7.94 -14.52 -11.36
C LEU A 200 7.96 -15.74 -12.30
N ARG A 201 7.65 -15.57 -13.59
CA ARG A 201 7.66 -16.63 -14.62
C ARG A 201 8.77 -16.47 -15.63
#